data_AF-A0A196S771-F1
#
_entry.id   AF-A0A196S771-F1
#
_cell.length_a   1.000
_cell.length_b   1.000
_cell.length_c   1.000
_cell.angle_alpha   90.00
_cell.angle_beta   90.00
_cell.angle_gamma   90.00
#
_symmetry.space_group_name_H-M   'P 1'
#
loop_
_entity.id
_entity.type
_entity.pdbx_description
1 polymer ?
#
loop_
_entity_poly.entity_id
_entity_poly.type
_entity_poly.pdbx_seq_one_letter_code
_entity_poly.pdbx_strand_id
1 'polypeptide(L)'
;MEDFDEITSYLRPTRKNNMILGGLLAFAVVSFLVSGWLQSVSAEYSNDIKDFDFDLPSKLCRITTVFRMLTSAFSVLGFMSRKIGMWTLCTTCAAIAFIMSLFTSLVMLFGFTDKLSIILSILLILLDTCCITLFAFIIIAFVYQSLVYGKDSQFSLDINDPKALMMKNLLNSMLRVIPGIGFYFAQSSTATKSA
;
A
#
# COMPACT_ATOMS: atom_id res chain seq x y z
N MET A 1 -9.80 17.28 -22.74
CA MET A 1 -10.94 16.32 -22.82
C MET A 1 -10.39 14.93 -23.09
N GLU A 2 -9.37 14.81 -23.94
CA GLU A 2 -8.60 13.57 -24.22
C GLU A 2 -7.92 12.94 -22.99
N ASP A 3 -7.25 13.71 -22.12
CA ASP A 3 -6.55 13.15 -20.94
C ASP A 3 -7.47 12.36 -19.99
N PHE A 4 -8.73 12.77 -19.90
CA PHE A 4 -9.72 12.15 -19.02
C PHE A 4 -10.18 10.81 -19.58
N ASP A 5 -10.36 10.72 -20.90
CA ASP A 5 -10.73 9.48 -21.58
C ASP A 5 -9.58 8.48 -21.53
N GLU A 6 -8.32 8.94 -21.61
CA GLU A 6 -7.14 8.09 -21.42
C GLU A 6 -7.06 7.48 -20.02
N ILE A 7 -7.14 8.29 -18.96
CA ILE A 7 -7.08 7.79 -17.58
C ILE A 7 -8.22 6.79 -17.30
N THR A 8 -9.42 7.10 -17.81
CA THR A 8 -10.57 6.19 -17.69
C THR A 8 -10.31 4.87 -18.39
N SER A 9 -9.65 4.88 -19.55
CA SER A 9 -9.34 3.68 -20.32
C SER A 9 -8.39 2.72 -19.58
N TYR A 10 -7.42 3.25 -18.83
CA TYR A 10 -6.47 2.45 -18.03
C TYR A 10 -7.08 1.93 -16.73
N LEU A 11 -7.95 2.71 -16.09
CA LEU A 11 -8.60 2.34 -14.84
C LEU A 11 -9.81 1.41 -15.05
N ARG A 12 -10.36 1.33 -16.28
CA ARG A 12 -11.50 0.48 -16.56
C ARG A 12 -11.14 -0.99 -16.29
N PRO A 13 -12.02 -1.74 -15.62
CA PRO A 13 -11.76 -3.14 -15.30
C PRO A 13 -11.87 -4.03 -16.55
N THR A 14 -10.76 -4.16 -17.28
CA THR A 14 -10.63 -5.09 -18.42
C THR A 14 -9.67 -6.21 -18.06
N ARG A 15 -9.77 -7.38 -18.73
CA ARG A 15 -8.85 -8.51 -18.48
C ARG A 15 -7.39 -8.12 -18.69
N LYS A 16 -7.11 -7.29 -19.69
CA LYS A 16 -5.77 -6.76 -19.99
C LYS A 16 -5.28 -5.83 -18.88
N ASN A 17 -6.08 -4.85 -18.47
CA ASN A 17 -5.70 -3.88 -17.43
C ASN A 17 -5.51 -4.57 -16.07
N ASN A 18 -6.36 -5.53 -15.72
CA ASN A 18 -6.25 -6.31 -14.49
C ASN A 18 -4.95 -7.14 -14.46
N MET A 19 -4.51 -7.68 -15.60
CA MET A 19 -3.26 -8.42 -15.70
C MET A 19 -2.04 -7.50 -15.56
N ILE A 20 -2.08 -6.31 -16.17
CA ILE A 20 -1.02 -5.29 -16.03
C ILE A 20 -0.93 -4.81 -14.57
N LEU A 21 -2.06 -4.42 -13.96
CA LEU A 21 -2.11 -4.00 -12.56
C LEU A 21 -1.70 -5.12 -11.60
N GLY A 22 -2.05 -6.38 -11.90
CA GLY A 22 -1.60 -7.55 -11.14
C GLY A 22 -0.08 -7.74 -11.20
N GLY A 23 0.52 -7.56 -12.39
CA GLY A 23 1.98 -7.57 -12.56
C GLY A 23 2.67 -6.44 -11.80
N LEU A 24 2.12 -5.22 -11.87
CA LEU A 24 2.62 -4.07 -11.10
C LEU A 24 2.49 -4.31 -9.59
N LEU A 25 1.40 -4.92 -9.13
CA LEU A 25 1.21 -5.30 -7.73
C LEU A 25 2.26 -6.33 -7.30
N ALA A 26 2.51 -7.36 -8.11
CA ALA A 26 3.54 -8.34 -7.82
C ALA A 26 4.93 -7.69 -7.70
N PHE A 27 5.27 -6.80 -8.64
CA PHE A 27 6.51 -6.03 -8.58
C PHE A 27 6.60 -5.16 -7.32
N ALA A 28 5.53 -4.47 -6.96
CA ALA A 28 5.50 -3.61 -5.78
C ALA A 28 5.60 -4.42 -4.47
N VAL A 29 4.93 -5.58 -4.38
CA VAL A 29 5.04 -6.51 -3.24
C VAL A 29 6.47 -7.03 -3.10
N VAL A 30 7.09 -7.49 -4.19
CA VAL A 30 8.47 -7.97 -4.16
C VAL A 30 9.43 -6.85 -3.73
N SER A 31 9.28 -5.65 -4.29
CA SER A 31 10.09 -4.48 -3.90
C SER A 31 9.94 -4.16 -2.41
N PHE A 32 8.71 -4.25 -1.89
CA PHE A 32 8.40 -4.00 -0.48
C PHE A 32 8.97 -5.07 0.46
N LEU A 33 9.07 -6.32 0.01
CA LEU A 33 9.75 -7.38 0.77
C LEU A 33 11.28 -7.21 0.72
N VAL A 34 11.83 -6.88 -0.44
CA VAL A 34 13.27 -6.63 -0.62
C VAL A 34 13.73 -5.46 0.23
N SER A 35 12.97 -4.36 0.32
CA SER A 35 13.38 -3.25 1.19
C SER A 35 13.36 -3.63 2.68
N GLY A 36 12.51 -4.58 3.09
CA GLY A 36 12.48 -5.09 4.47
C GLY A 36 13.67 -6.00 4.78
N TRP A 37 14.11 -6.77 3.79
CA TRP A 37 15.35 -7.53 3.88
C TRP A 37 16.57 -6.60 3.97
N LEU A 38 16.67 -5.59 3.09
CA LEU A 38 17.75 -4.59 3.14
C LEU A 38 17.79 -3.85 4.48
N GLN A 39 16.63 -3.56 5.05
CA GLN A 39 16.54 -2.96 6.37
C GLN A 39 17.09 -3.86 7.47
N SER A 40 16.82 -5.17 7.40
CA SER A 40 17.34 -6.15 8.36
C SER A 40 18.87 -6.25 8.26
N VAL A 41 19.41 -6.29 7.03
CA VAL A 41 20.86 -6.28 6.79
C VAL A 41 21.50 -5.00 7.33
N SER A 42 20.86 -3.84 7.12
CA SER A 42 21.35 -2.57 7.67
C SER A 42 21.33 -2.55 9.20
N ALA A 43 20.30 -3.14 9.83
CA ALA A 43 20.21 -3.21 11.28
C ALA A 43 21.27 -4.14 11.89
N GLU A 44 21.58 -5.26 11.23
CA GLU A 44 22.68 -6.16 11.60
C GLU A 44 24.03 -5.43 11.50
N TYR A 45 24.29 -4.76 10.38
CA TYR A 45 25.50 -3.94 10.21
C TYR A 45 25.63 -2.87 11.32
N SER A 46 24.54 -2.16 11.64
CA SER A 46 24.56 -1.18 12.74
C SER A 46 24.78 -1.82 14.11
N ASN A 47 24.39 -3.08 14.32
CA ASN A 47 24.67 -3.82 15.55
C ASN A 47 26.14 -4.24 15.67
N ASP A 48 26.78 -4.60 14.56
CA ASP A 48 28.18 -5.02 14.57
C ASP A 48 29.17 -3.87 14.88
N ILE A 49 28.75 -2.63 14.64
CA ILE A 49 29.59 -1.43 14.79
C ILE A 49 29.27 -0.68 16.10
N LYS A 50 28.32 -1.20 16.88
CA LYS A 50 27.89 -0.57 18.13
C LYS A 50 28.87 -0.83 19.27
N ASP A 51 29.30 0.24 19.93
CA ASP A 51 29.99 0.17 21.23
C ASP A 51 29.01 -0.14 22.39
N PHE A 52 27.70 0.02 22.18
CA PHE A 52 26.64 -0.18 23.18
C PHE A 52 25.61 -1.20 22.73
N ASP A 53 25.25 -2.12 23.63
CA ASP A 53 24.34 -3.24 23.40
C ASP A 53 22.88 -2.77 23.26
N PHE A 54 22.55 -2.23 22.09
CA PHE A 54 21.24 -1.63 21.78
C PHE A 54 20.53 -2.41 20.66
N ASP A 55 19.81 -3.46 21.03
CA ASP A 55 19.11 -4.38 20.11
C ASP A 55 17.74 -3.87 19.62
N LEU A 56 17.42 -2.60 19.85
CA LEU A 56 16.13 -2.02 19.46
C LEU A 56 15.89 -2.05 17.94
N PRO A 57 16.85 -1.66 17.06
CA PRO A 57 16.62 -1.66 15.61
C PRO A 57 16.27 -3.04 15.05
N SER A 58 16.94 -4.09 15.53
CA SER A 58 16.71 -5.46 15.07
C SER A 58 15.36 -6.01 15.51
N LYS A 59 14.91 -5.70 16.74
CA LYS A 59 13.55 -6.03 17.19
C LYS A 59 12.48 -5.34 16.35
N LEU A 60 12.67 -4.05 16.04
CA LEU A 60 11.75 -3.29 15.20
C LEU A 60 11.73 -3.84 13.76
N CYS A 61 12.88 -4.21 13.19
CA CYS A 61 12.96 -4.83 11.86
C CYS A 61 12.17 -6.14 11.77
N ARG A 62 12.22 -6.98 12.83
CA ARG A 62 11.42 -8.21 12.88
C ARG A 62 9.93 -7.92 12.84
N ILE A 63 9.46 -6.96 13.64
CA ILE A 63 8.05 -6.55 13.66
C ILE A 63 7.65 -5.98 12.28
N THR A 64 8.47 -5.10 11.72
CA THR A 64 8.28 -4.53 10.38
C THR A 64 8.15 -5.63 9.31
N THR A 65 9.00 -6.65 9.37
CA THR A 65 8.96 -7.81 8.45
C THR A 65 7.65 -8.58 8.56
N VAL A 66 7.14 -8.81 9.78
CA VAL A 66 5.83 -9.45 10.00
C VAL A 66 4.72 -8.65 9.31
N PHE A 67 4.69 -7.33 9.49
CA PHE A 67 3.67 -6.50 8.83
C PHE A 67 3.81 -6.48 7.30
N ARG A 68 5.03 -6.50 6.75
CA ARG A 68 5.27 -6.61 5.30
C ARG A 68 4.75 -7.95 4.74
N MET A 69 4.92 -9.04 5.49
CA MET A 69 4.37 -10.36 5.13
C MET A 69 2.83 -10.40 5.22
N LEU A 70 2.23 -9.70 6.20
CA LEU A 70 0.78 -9.55 6.24
C LEU A 70 0.26 -8.72 5.05
N THR A 71 0.96 -7.64 4.69
CA THR A 71 0.65 -6.85 3.49
C THR A 71 0.68 -7.69 2.23
N SER A 72 1.67 -8.57 2.05
CA SER A 72 1.72 -9.46 0.88
C SER A 72 0.61 -10.50 0.89
N ALA A 73 0.26 -11.07 2.05
CA ALA A 73 -0.86 -12.00 2.18
C ALA A 73 -2.20 -11.32 1.84
N PHE A 74 -2.47 -10.14 2.41
CA PHE A 74 -3.70 -9.40 2.15
C PHE A 74 -3.78 -8.83 0.73
N SER A 75 -2.65 -8.51 0.07
CA SER A 75 -2.66 -8.08 -1.33
C SER A 75 -3.07 -9.21 -2.27
N VAL A 76 -2.59 -10.44 -2.03
CA VAL A 76 -3.01 -11.65 -2.78
C VAL A 76 -4.49 -11.94 -2.52
N LEU A 77 -4.92 -11.93 -1.25
CA LEU A 77 -6.33 -12.12 -0.90
C LEU A 77 -7.23 -11.04 -1.50
N GLY A 78 -6.78 -9.78 -1.51
CA GLY A 78 -7.47 -8.67 -2.16
C GLY A 78 -7.61 -8.88 -3.66
N PHE A 79 -6.55 -9.33 -4.32
CA PHE A 79 -6.55 -9.62 -5.75
C PHE A 79 -7.52 -10.77 -6.10
N MET A 80 -7.50 -11.86 -5.34
CA MET A 80 -8.38 -13.02 -5.59
C MET A 80 -9.84 -12.75 -5.24
N SER A 81 -10.10 -12.14 -4.08
CA SER A 81 -11.46 -11.95 -3.56
C SER A 81 -12.16 -10.70 -4.11
N ARG A 82 -11.38 -9.72 -4.60
CA ARG A 82 -11.85 -8.37 -4.97
C ARG A 82 -12.65 -7.66 -3.87
N LYS A 83 -12.51 -8.10 -2.61
CA LYS A 83 -13.19 -7.50 -1.46
C LYS A 83 -12.40 -6.29 -0.98
N ILE A 84 -13.10 -5.17 -0.86
CA ILE A 84 -12.53 -3.89 -0.40
C ILE A 84 -11.89 -4.02 0.99
N GLY A 85 -12.48 -4.81 1.90
CA GLY A 85 -11.91 -5.03 3.23
C GLY A 85 -10.50 -5.61 3.22
N MET A 86 -10.17 -6.48 2.24
CA MET A 86 -8.82 -7.05 2.11
C MET A 86 -7.81 -5.99 1.65
N TRP A 87 -8.23 -5.09 0.75
CA TRP A 87 -7.41 -3.95 0.33
C TRP A 87 -7.15 -2.97 1.46
N THR A 88 -8.14 -2.69 2.31
CA THR A 88 -7.97 -1.84 3.49
C THR A 88 -7.07 -2.46 4.57
N LEU A 89 -7.19 -3.78 4.80
CA LEU A 89 -6.25 -4.51 5.69
C LEU A 89 -4.82 -4.42 5.15
N CYS A 90 -4.66 -4.65 3.84
CA CYS A 90 -3.39 -4.54 3.14
C CYS A 90 -2.74 -3.16 3.32
N THR A 91 -3.47 -2.07 3.09
CA THR A 91 -2.93 -0.70 3.24
C THR A 91 -2.64 -0.34 4.68
N THR A 92 -3.44 -0.84 5.63
CA THR A 92 -3.21 -0.62 7.06
C THR A 92 -1.92 -1.30 7.51
N CYS A 93 -1.72 -2.58 7.15
CA CYS A 93 -0.47 -3.28 7.43
C CYS A 93 0.73 -2.61 6.75
N ALA A 94 0.57 -2.15 5.51
CA ALA A 94 1.64 -1.47 4.77
C ALA A 94 2.06 -0.16 5.44
N ALA A 95 1.08 0.62 5.90
CA ALA A 95 1.34 1.87 6.62
C ALA A 95 2.02 1.65 7.97
N ILE A 96 1.59 0.63 8.74
CA ILE A 96 2.25 0.27 10.00
C ILE A 96 3.70 -0.15 9.72
N ALA A 97 3.94 -1.02 8.73
CA ALA A 97 5.28 -1.40 8.31
C ALA A 97 6.13 -0.19 7.92
N PHE A 98 5.57 0.75 7.16
CA PHE A 98 6.27 1.98 6.77
C PHE A 98 6.63 2.85 7.96
N ILE A 99 5.71 3.11 8.89
CA ILE A 99 5.97 3.92 10.09
C ILE A 99 7.07 3.27 10.94
N MET A 100 6.98 1.97 11.18
CA MET A 100 7.98 1.22 11.94
C MET A 100 9.34 1.22 11.24
N SER A 101 9.32 1.11 9.91
CA SER A 101 10.55 1.18 9.12
C SER A 101 11.20 2.55 9.21
N LEU A 102 10.42 3.62 9.02
CA LEU A 102 10.87 4.99 9.12
C LEU A 102 11.48 5.27 10.49
N PHE A 103 10.80 4.85 11.57
CA PHE A 103 11.31 4.99 12.92
C PHE A 103 12.66 4.28 13.10
N THR A 104 12.79 3.05 12.61
CA THR A 104 14.04 2.29 12.68
C THR A 104 15.17 2.99 11.92
N SER A 105 14.91 3.45 10.70
CA SER A 105 15.90 4.16 9.88
C SER A 105 16.29 5.51 10.50
N LEU A 106 15.38 6.22 11.18
CA LEU A 106 15.71 7.43 11.92
C LEU A 106 16.59 7.14 13.14
N VAL A 107 16.31 6.06 13.87
CA VAL A 107 17.16 5.60 14.99
C VAL A 107 18.57 5.28 14.47
N MET A 108 18.69 4.60 13.33
CA MET A 108 20.00 4.31 12.72
C MET A 108 20.70 5.58 12.19
N LEU A 109 19.95 6.54 11.67
CA LEU A 109 20.48 7.80 11.15
C LEU A 109 21.09 8.69 12.24
N PHE A 110 20.40 8.81 13.38
CA PHE A 110 20.83 9.70 14.48
C PHE A 110 21.64 9.00 15.57
N GLY A 111 21.55 7.66 15.64
CA GLY A 111 22.19 6.86 16.68
C GLY A 111 23.63 6.43 16.37
N PHE A 112 24.09 6.54 15.11
CA PHE A 112 25.42 6.09 14.68
C PHE A 112 26.23 7.20 14.02
N THR A 113 27.53 7.22 14.29
CA THR A 113 28.49 8.16 13.69
C THR A 113 29.13 7.63 12.41
N ASP A 114 28.97 6.33 12.13
CA ASP A 114 29.49 5.71 10.92
C ASP A 114 28.80 6.25 9.66
N LYS A 115 29.61 6.73 8.71
CA LYS A 115 29.12 7.37 7.48
C LYS A 115 28.32 6.40 6.61
N LEU A 116 28.70 5.12 6.61
CA LEU A 116 28.03 4.11 5.79
C LEU A 116 26.64 3.79 6.36
N SER A 117 26.52 3.63 7.69
CA SER A 117 25.22 3.47 8.36
C SER A 117 24.26 4.64 8.09
N ILE A 118 24.78 5.87 8.08
CA ILE A 118 24.00 7.09 7.76
C ILE A 118 23.50 7.05 6.31
N ILE A 119 24.39 6.77 5.34
CA ILE A 119 24.04 6.71 3.91
C ILE A 119 22.99 5.61 3.66
N LEU A 120 23.18 4.42 4.23
CA LEU A 120 22.21 3.32 4.12
C LEU A 120 20.84 3.72 4.69
N SER A 121 20.82 4.38 5.84
CA SER A 121 19.57 4.84 6.47
C SER A 121 18.82 5.84 5.58
N ILE A 122 19.52 6.80 4.95
CA ILE A 122 18.91 7.75 4.00
C ILE A 122 18.33 7.01 2.79
N LEU A 123 19.11 6.10 2.19
CA LEU A 123 18.67 5.32 1.04
C LEU A 123 17.45 4.45 1.36
N LEU A 124 17.40 3.86 2.55
CA LEU A 124 16.25 3.08 3.02
C LEU A 124 15.00 3.94 3.19
N ILE A 125 15.12 5.15 3.74
CA ILE A 125 13.99 6.08 3.86
C ILE A 125 13.43 6.45 2.48
N LEU A 126 14.31 6.76 1.53
CA LEU A 126 13.91 7.09 0.16
C LEU A 126 13.24 5.90 -0.52
N LEU A 127 13.84 4.72 -0.41
CA LEU A 127 13.31 3.48 -1.00
C LEU A 127 11.92 3.15 -0.43
N ASP A 128 11.75 3.16 0.90
CA ASP A 128 10.46 2.84 1.52
C ASP A 128 9.39 3.88 1.19
N THR A 129 9.76 5.16 1.05
CA THR A 129 8.84 6.22 0.61
C THR A 129 8.39 5.98 -0.85
N CYS A 130 9.31 5.59 -1.73
CA CYS A 130 8.98 5.22 -3.10
C CYS A 130 8.10 3.96 -3.16
N CYS A 131 8.41 2.94 -2.35
CA CYS A 131 7.63 1.71 -2.31
C CYS A 131 6.20 1.96 -1.79
N ILE A 132 6.03 2.69 -0.68
CA ILE A 132 4.69 2.93 -0.12
C ILE A 132 3.82 3.80 -1.04
N THR A 133 4.41 4.78 -1.73
CA THR A 133 3.69 5.63 -2.69
C THR A 133 3.25 4.83 -3.91
N LEU A 134 4.16 4.07 -4.53
CA LEU A 134 3.83 3.16 -5.63
C LEU A 134 2.73 2.17 -5.23
N PHE A 135 2.86 1.57 -4.05
CA PHE A 135 1.90 0.61 -3.51
C PHE A 135 0.53 1.25 -3.29
N ALA A 136 0.47 2.47 -2.75
CA ALA A 136 -0.78 3.21 -2.56
C ALA A 136 -1.49 3.48 -3.89
N PHE A 137 -0.77 3.94 -4.93
CA PHE A 137 -1.36 4.19 -6.25
C PHE A 137 -1.96 2.92 -6.87
N ILE A 138 -1.26 1.79 -6.78
CA ILE A 138 -1.74 0.51 -7.29
C ILE A 138 -3.02 0.08 -6.56
N ILE A 139 -3.06 0.20 -5.22
CA ILE A 139 -4.26 -0.19 -4.47
C ILE A 139 -5.44 0.74 -4.77
N ILE A 140 -5.21 2.05 -4.92
CA ILE A 140 -6.26 3.00 -5.34
C ILE A 140 -6.90 2.52 -6.66
N ALA A 141 -6.09 2.10 -7.64
CA ALA A 141 -6.59 1.57 -8.90
C ALA A 141 -7.42 0.28 -8.72
N PHE A 142 -7.00 -0.65 -7.87
CA PHE A 142 -7.77 -1.87 -7.59
C PHE A 142 -9.08 -1.62 -6.82
N VAL A 143 -9.07 -0.69 -5.86
CA VAL A 143 -10.29 -0.30 -5.14
C VAL A 143 -11.26 0.39 -6.09
N TYR A 144 -10.76 1.26 -6.98
CA TYR A 144 -11.56 1.88 -8.02
C TYR A 144 -12.23 0.84 -8.92
N GLN A 145 -11.46 -0.12 -9.44
CA GLN A 145 -12.00 -1.21 -10.24
C GLN A 145 -13.06 -2.02 -9.49
N SER A 146 -12.85 -2.28 -8.20
CA SER A 146 -13.81 -3.00 -7.35
C SER A 146 -15.12 -2.22 -7.17
N LEU A 147 -15.07 -0.89 -7.09
CA LEU A 147 -16.25 -0.02 -7.00
C LEU A 147 -17.00 0.09 -8.34
N VAL A 148 -16.29 0.11 -9.46
CA VAL A 148 -16.91 0.15 -10.81
C VAL A 148 -17.62 -1.17 -11.12
N TYR A 149 -16.96 -2.32 -10.87
CA TYR A 149 -17.59 -3.63 -11.02
C TYR A 149 -18.89 -3.80 -10.22
N GLY A 150 -18.95 -3.24 -9.01
CA GLY A 150 -20.13 -3.34 -8.16
C GLY A 150 -21.31 -2.46 -8.59
N LYS A 151 -21.08 -1.46 -9.43
CA LYS A 151 -22.11 -0.50 -9.90
C LYS A 151 -22.61 -0.80 -11.31
N ASP A 152 -21.80 -1.40 -12.18
CA ASP A 152 -22.22 -1.77 -13.53
C ASP A 152 -23.44 -2.75 -13.54
N SER A 153 -23.67 -3.49 -12.45
CA SER A 153 -24.87 -4.33 -12.28
C SER A 153 -26.13 -3.59 -11.82
N GLN A 154 -26.04 -2.30 -11.44
CA GLN A 154 -27.16 -1.49 -10.95
C GLN A 154 -27.46 -0.27 -11.83
N PHE A 155 -26.70 -0.07 -12.92
CA PHE A 155 -26.93 1.02 -13.87
C PHE A 155 -28.05 0.68 -14.86
N SER A 156 -29.29 0.66 -14.36
CA SER A 156 -30.45 0.99 -15.17
C SER A 156 -30.98 2.34 -14.69
N LEU A 157 -30.94 3.35 -15.57
CA LEU A 157 -31.81 4.55 -15.56
C LEU A 157 -31.47 5.79 -14.69
N ASP A 158 -30.22 6.03 -14.28
CA ASP A 158 -29.86 7.37 -13.74
C ASP A 158 -28.77 8.05 -14.60
N ILE A 159 -29.19 9.09 -15.33
CA ILE A 159 -28.34 9.98 -16.13
C ILE A 159 -27.54 10.87 -15.18
N ASN A 160 -26.47 10.32 -14.60
CA ASN A 160 -25.47 11.10 -13.87
C ASN A 160 -24.28 11.40 -14.80
N ASP A 161 -23.71 12.59 -14.70
CA ASP A 161 -22.51 12.99 -15.46
C ASP A 161 -21.37 11.97 -15.20
N PRO A 162 -20.88 11.26 -16.25
CA PRO A 162 -19.86 10.22 -16.10
C PRO A 162 -18.57 10.75 -15.46
N LYS A 163 -18.25 12.05 -15.61
CA LYS A 163 -17.07 12.68 -15.00
C LYS A 163 -17.21 12.80 -13.50
N ALA A 164 -18.38 13.28 -13.03
CA ALA A 164 -18.67 13.42 -11.60
C ALA A 164 -18.68 12.05 -10.91
N LEU A 165 -19.20 11.02 -11.59
CA LEU A 165 -19.21 9.64 -11.08
C LEU A 165 -17.80 9.06 -10.96
N MET A 166 -16.95 9.25 -11.98
CA MET A 166 -15.56 8.81 -11.93
C MET A 166 -14.79 9.51 -10.80
N MET A 167 -14.91 10.83 -10.69
CA MET A 167 -14.27 11.61 -9.63
C MET A 167 -14.71 11.12 -8.24
N LYS A 168 -16.01 10.86 -8.06
CA LYS A 168 -16.57 10.31 -6.82
C LYS A 168 -16.02 8.92 -6.50
N ASN A 169 -15.92 8.03 -7.48
CA ASN A 169 -15.37 6.69 -7.27
C ASN A 169 -13.86 6.72 -6.99
N LEU A 170 -13.11 7.61 -7.63
CA LEU A 170 -11.69 7.81 -7.37
C LEU A 170 -11.45 8.35 -5.95
N LEU A 171 -12.19 9.39 -5.55
CA LEU A 171 -12.13 9.95 -4.20
C LEU A 171 -12.48 8.90 -3.14
N ASN A 172 -13.54 8.12 -3.36
CA ASN A 172 -13.91 7.01 -2.48
C ASN A 172 -12.83 5.92 -2.40
N SER A 173 -12.09 5.70 -3.50
CA SER A 173 -10.98 4.74 -3.53
C SER A 173 -9.81 5.25 -2.70
N MET A 174 -9.47 6.53 -2.83
CA MET A 174 -8.44 7.18 -2.02
C MET A 174 -8.80 7.12 -0.52
N LEU A 175 -10.05 7.45 -0.15
CA LEU A 175 -10.51 7.41 1.24
C LEU A 175 -10.45 6.00 1.86
N ARG A 176 -10.70 4.96 1.06
CA ARG A 176 -10.67 3.55 1.52
C ARG A 176 -9.26 2.97 1.66
N VAL A 177 -8.28 3.63 1.06
CA VAL A 177 -6.85 3.29 1.17
C VAL A 177 -6.23 3.90 2.44
N ILE A 178 -6.78 5.00 2.95
CA ILE A 178 -6.29 5.61 4.20
C ILE A 178 -6.44 4.60 5.36
N PRO A 179 -5.34 4.26 6.05
CA PRO A 179 -5.34 3.34 7.19
C PRO A 179 -6.38 3.77 8.24
N GLY A 180 -7.14 2.81 8.77
CA GLY A 180 -8.19 3.06 9.76
C GLY A 180 -9.49 3.65 9.20
N ILE A 181 -9.42 4.66 8.33
CA ILE A 181 -10.60 5.30 7.71
C ILE A 181 -11.35 4.33 6.79
N GLY A 182 -10.61 3.51 6.04
CA GLY A 182 -11.22 2.54 5.12
C GLY A 182 -12.16 1.54 5.78
N PHE A 183 -11.98 1.21 7.06
CA PHE A 183 -12.87 0.30 7.79
C PHE A 183 -14.26 0.89 8.02
N TYR A 184 -14.35 2.18 8.33
CA TYR A 184 -15.63 2.88 8.51
C TYR A 184 -16.43 2.91 7.20
N PHE A 185 -15.76 3.09 6.05
CA PHE A 185 -16.41 3.09 4.74
C PHE A 185 -16.69 1.69 4.18
N ALA A 186 -15.94 0.67 4.61
CA ALA A 186 -16.20 -0.71 4.26
C ALA A 186 -17.45 -1.25 4.99
N GLN A 187 -17.66 -0.89 6.27
CA GLN A 187 -18.84 -1.27 7.04
C GLN A 187 -20.13 -0.59 6.55
N SER A 188 -20.07 0.71 6.21
CA SER A 188 -21.27 1.44 5.75
C SER A 188 -21.84 0.90 4.42
N SER A 189 -20.97 0.32 3.58
CA SER A 189 -21.34 -0.35 2.33
C SER A 189 -22.04 -1.70 2.52
N THR A 190 -21.84 -2.37 3.65
CA THR A 190 -22.50 -3.64 3.99
C THR A 190 -23.79 -3.40 4.76
N ALA A 191 -23.84 -2.37 5.61
CA ALA A 191 -25.02 -2.01 6.39
C ALA A 191 -26.22 -1.56 5.53
N THR A 192 -25.97 -1.03 4.32
CA THR A 192 -27.04 -0.68 3.36
C THR A 192 -27.60 -1.87 2.57
N LYS A 193 -27.03 -3.08 2.71
CA LYS A 193 -27.57 -4.30 2.09
C LYS A 193 -28.43 -5.13 3.06
N SER A 194 -28.57 -4.71 4.32
CA SER A 194 -29.30 -5.42 5.37
C SER A 194 -30.51 -4.64 5.90
N ALA A 195 -31.02 -3.67 5.15
CA ALA A 195 -32.24 -2.92 5.47
C ALA A 195 -33.22 -3.02 4.31
#